data_AF-A0A4Q5U5M6-F1
#
_entry.id   AF-A0A4Q5U5M6-F1
#
_cell.length_a   1.000
_cell.length_b   1.000
_cell.length_c   1.000
_cell.angle_alpha   90.00
_cell.angle_beta   90.00
_cell.angle_gamma   90.00
#
_symmetry.space_group_name_H-M   'P 1'
#
loop_
_entity.id
_entity.type
_entity.pdbx_description
1 polymer ?
#
loop_
_entity_poly.entity_id
_entity_poly.type
_entity_poly.pdbx_seq_one_letter_code
_entity_poly.pdbx_strand_id
1 'polypeptide(L)'
;MKMYHIAELEKLSGVKAATIRMWEKRYGFITPERTDTNIRRYDDHQVRKLLNIVTLLSGGYKLAKIAQLSEADVRAIVSGLHRASQKSDAFSGSLVNDLIMAMLTFDRVGFEKAYDSSVQKYG
;
A
#
# COMPACT_ATOMS: atom_id res chain seq x y z
N MET A 1 -8.59 16.10 5.58
CA MET A 1 -7.55 15.22 5.00
C MET A 1 -6.49 15.00 6.06
N LYS A 2 -6.15 13.74 6.36
CA LYS A 2 -5.16 13.45 7.42
C LYS A 2 -3.77 13.50 6.82
N MET A 3 -2.81 14.04 7.57
CA MET A 3 -1.42 14.18 7.15
C MET A 3 -0.51 13.32 8.02
N TYR A 4 0.25 12.44 7.37
CA TYR A 4 1.07 11.41 7.97
C TYR A 4 2.55 11.77 7.90
N HIS A 5 3.30 11.41 8.94
CA HIS A 5 4.74 11.44 8.94
C HIS A 5 5.32 10.16 8.34
N ILE A 6 6.57 10.22 7.88
CA ILE A 6 7.21 9.04 7.26
C ILE A 6 7.32 7.83 8.20
N ALA A 7 7.37 8.05 9.51
CA ALA A 7 7.37 6.98 10.50
C ALA A 7 6.02 6.25 10.57
N GLU A 8 4.91 6.95 10.31
CA GLU A 8 3.59 6.33 10.22
C GLU A 8 3.47 5.51 8.93
N LEU A 9 4.00 6.01 7.81
CA LEU A 9 4.07 5.25 6.55
C LEU A 9 4.89 3.96 6.73
N GLU A 10 6.00 4.00 7.46
CA GLU A 10 6.77 2.79 7.78
C GLU A 10 5.94 1.77 8.57
N LYS A 11 5.18 2.22 9.58
CA LYS A 11 4.30 1.34 10.36
C LYS A 11 3.16 0.75 9.52
N LEU A 12 2.55 1.54 8.65
CA LEU A 12 1.43 1.10 7.81
C LEU A 12 1.86 0.16 6.70
N SER A 13 2.97 0.46 6.03
CA SER A 13 3.43 -0.28 4.85
C SER A 13 4.39 -1.43 5.17
N GLY A 14 4.99 -1.45 6.37
CA GLY A 14 6.09 -2.34 6.72
C GLY A 14 7.41 -2.02 6.00
N VAL A 15 7.45 -0.99 5.15
CA VAL A 15 8.66 -0.58 4.41
C VAL A 15 9.43 0.47 5.22
N LYS A 16 10.74 0.26 5.39
CA LYS A 16 11.61 1.21 6.10
C LYS A 16 11.53 2.62 5.52
N ALA A 17 11.47 3.62 6.40
CA ALA A 17 11.41 5.03 6.01
C ALA A 17 12.55 5.44 5.05
N ALA A 18 13.75 4.87 5.22
CA ALA A 18 14.87 5.10 4.31
C ALA A 18 14.59 4.60 2.87
N THR A 19 13.96 3.44 2.73
CA THR A 19 13.55 2.87 1.45
C THR A 19 12.44 3.69 0.80
N ILE A 20 11.47 4.15 1.59
CA ILE A 20 10.41 5.04 1.14
C ILE A 20 11.00 6.34 0.56
N ARG A 21 11.98 6.96 1.23
CA ARG A 21 12.71 8.15 0.73
C ARG A 21 13.45 7.86 -0.58
N MET A 22 14.02 6.66 -0.72
CA MET A 22 14.70 6.26 -1.94
C MET A 22 13.71 6.13 -3.10
N TRP A 23 12.53 5.57 -2.86
CA TRP A 23 11.46 5.46 -3.85
C TRP A 23 10.91 6.82 -4.28
N GLU A 24 10.69 7.73 -3.31
CA GLU A 24 10.37 9.15 -3.56
C GLU A 24 11.39 9.76 -4.54
N LYS A 25 12.69 9.66 -4.23
CA LYS A 25 13.75 10.29 -5.02
C LYS A 25 13.97 9.65 -6.39
N ARG A 26 13.90 8.32 -6.49
CA ARG A 26 14.26 7.59 -7.73
C ARG A 26 13.11 7.50 -8.72
N TYR A 27 11.89 7.28 -8.24
CA TYR A 27 10.76 6.94 -9.09
C TYR A 27 9.61 7.94 -8.99
N GLY A 28 9.66 8.88 -8.04
CA GLY A 28 8.56 9.82 -7.82
C GLY A 28 7.26 9.14 -7.40
N PHE A 29 7.34 7.92 -6.85
CA PHE A 29 6.17 7.10 -6.52
C PHE A 29 5.22 7.76 -5.53
N ILE A 30 5.79 8.50 -4.60
CA ILE A 30 5.06 9.33 -3.67
C ILE A 30 5.68 10.71 -3.65
N THR A 31 4.85 11.70 -3.37
CA THR A 31 5.25 13.10 -3.33
C THR A 31 4.83 13.68 -1.98
N PRO A 32 5.78 13.97 -1.07
CA PRO A 32 5.45 14.60 0.19
C PRO A 32 5.12 16.08 0.00
N GLU A 33 4.16 16.55 0.77
CA GLU A 33 4.09 17.96 1.12
C GLU A 33 5.18 18.27 2.14
N ARG A 34 5.65 19.52 2.16
CA ARG A 34 6.65 19.98 3.11
C ARG A 34 6.03 21.05 4.00
N THR A 35 6.26 20.94 5.29
CA THR A 35 5.94 22.02 6.24
C THR A 35 6.90 23.19 6.08
N ASP A 36 6.60 24.31 6.72
CA ASP A 36 7.49 25.48 6.80
C ASP A 36 8.87 25.13 7.39
N THR A 37 8.91 24.12 8.27
CA THR A 37 10.12 23.53 8.85
C THR A 37 10.79 22.46 7.97
N ASN A 38 10.37 22.34 6.70
CA ASN A 38 10.88 21.39 5.70
C ASN A 38 10.71 19.90 6.07
N ILE A 39 9.72 19.58 6.91
CA ILE A 39 9.40 18.20 7.31
C ILE A 39 8.43 17.61 6.28
N ARG A 40 8.72 16.39 5.80
CA ARG A 40 7.86 15.65 4.87
C ARG A 40 6.56 15.22 5.56
N ARG A 41 5.42 15.51 4.92
CA ARG A 41 4.10 14.98 5.27
C ARG A 41 3.43 14.38 4.04
N TYR A 42 2.63 13.37 4.26
CA TYR A 42 1.96 12.60 3.21
C TYR A 42 0.46 12.61 3.50
N ASP A 43 -0.35 12.78 2.48
CA ASP A 43 -1.80 12.69 2.63
C ASP A 43 -2.30 11.24 2.49
N ASP A 44 -3.60 11.05 2.65
CA ASP A 44 -4.27 9.77 2.46
C ASP A 44 -4.06 9.17 1.05
N HIS A 45 -3.86 10.01 0.03
CA HIS A 45 -3.63 9.56 -1.35
C HIS A 45 -2.21 8.99 -1.52
N GLN A 46 -1.20 9.63 -0.95
CA GLN A 46 0.18 9.15 -0.93
C GLN A 46 0.30 7.84 -0.15
N VAL A 47 -0.42 7.70 0.97
CA VAL A 47 -0.48 6.45 1.73
C VAL A 47 -1.06 5.33 0.86
N ARG A 48 -2.20 5.56 0.21
CA ARG A 48 -2.80 4.58 -0.71
C ARG A 48 -1.85 4.18 -1.85
N LYS A 49 -1.14 5.13 -2.44
CA LYS A 49 -0.11 4.83 -3.46
C LYS A 49 0.98 3.92 -2.93
N LEU A 50 1.54 4.24 -1.76
CA LEU A 50 2.57 3.43 -1.14
C LEU A 50 2.09 1.99 -0.91
N LEU A 51 0.89 1.83 -0.35
CA LEU A 51 0.32 0.52 -0.09
C LEU A 51 0.06 -0.26 -1.38
N ASN A 52 -0.39 0.38 -2.46
CA ASN A 52 -0.54 -0.27 -3.77
C ASN A 52 0.80 -0.78 -4.32
N ILE A 53 1.87 0.02 -4.21
CA ILE A 53 3.21 -0.38 -4.65
C ILE A 53 3.68 -1.59 -3.83
N VAL A 54 3.46 -1.58 -2.51
CA VAL A 54 3.78 -2.72 -1.65
C VAL A 54 3.03 -3.97 -2.10
N THR A 55 1.71 -3.90 -2.35
CA THR A 55 0.93 -5.03 -2.88
C THR A 55 1.52 -5.58 -4.16
N LEU A 56 1.88 -4.71 -5.11
CA LEU A 56 2.48 -5.13 -6.38
C LEU A 56 3.82 -5.83 -6.18
N LEU A 57 4.69 -5.30 -5.32
CA LEU A 57 5.97 -5.93 -5.00
C LEU A 57 5.77 -7.30 -4.36
N SER A 58 4.82 -7.39 -3.44
CA SER A 58 4.45 -8.65 -2.81
C SER A 58 3.92 -9.64 -3.87
N GLY A 59 3.10 -9.18 -4.82
CA GLY A 59 2.65 -9.96 -5.99
C GLY A 59 3.74 -10.33 -7.01
N GLY A 60 5.03 -10.08 -6.72
CA GLY A 60 6.18 -10.47 -7.55
C GLY A 60 6.57 -9.46 -8.63
N TYR A 61 5.94 -8.28 -8.68
CA TYR A 61 6.33 -7.23 -9.62
C TYR A 61 7.64 -6.58 -9.17
N LYS A 62 8.47 -6.17 -10.14
CA LYS A 62 9.73 -5.44 -9.87
C LYS A 62 9.47 -3.93 -9.82
N LEU A 63 10.18 -3.21 -8.95
CA LEU A 63 10.12 -1.74 -8.83
C LEU A 63 10.20 -1.03 -10.19
N ALA A 64 11.14 -1.43 -11.05
CA ALA A 64 11.32 -0.82 -12.37
C ALA A 64 10.09 -0.97 -13.28
N LYS A 65 9.37 -2.09 -13.17
CA LYS A 65 8.11 -2.30 -13.91
C LYS A 65 7.00 -1.44 -13.33
N ILE A 66 6.91 -1.35 -12.01
CA ILE A 66 5.90 -0.53 -11.32
C ILE A 66 6.08 0.96 -11.67
N ALA A 67 7.33 1.43 -11.82
CA ALA A 67 7.66 2.80 -12.20
C ALA A 67 7.18 3.20 -13.60
N GLN A 68 6.85 2.23 -14.46
CA GLN A 68 6.36 2.48 -15.82
C GLN A 68 4.83 2.41 -15.92
N LEU A 69 4.14 2.02 -14.85
CA LEU A 69 2.69 1.87 -14.83
C LEU A 69 2.01 3.22 -14.55
N SER A 70 0.90 3.47 -15.23
CA SER A 70 0.01 4.57 -14.82
C SER A 70 -0.68 4.22 -13.51
N GLU A 71 -1.22 5.21 -12.80
CA GLU A 71 -2.00 4.90 -11.60
C GLU A 71 -3.23 4.05 -11.89
N ALA A 72 -3.83 4.18 -13.08
CA ALA A 72 -4.97 3.38 -13.48
C ALA A 72 -4.56 1.91 -13.63
N ASP A 73 -3.41 1.64 -14.24
CA ASP A 73 -2.87 0.29 -14.39
C ASP A 73 -2.51 -0.32 -13.04
N VAL A 74 -1.87 0.46 -12.15
CA VAL A 74 -1.57 0.04 -10.78
C VAL A 74 -2.86 -0.38 -10.07
N ARG A 75 -3.91 0.45 -10.11
CA ARG A 75 -5.20 0.12 -9.49
C ARG A 75 -5.84 -1.14 -10.08
N ALA A 76 -5.79 -1.29 -11.40
CA ALA A 76 -6.36 -2.45 -12.09
C ALA A 76 -5.64 -3.75 -11.70
N ILE A 77 -4.30 -3.73 -11.69
CA ILE A 77 -3.49 -4.90 -11.33
C ILE A 77 -3.68 -5.25 -9.85
N VAL A 78 -3.67 -4.26 -8.96
CA VAL A 78 -3.91 -4.45 -7.52
C VAL A 78 -5.29 -5.07 -7.29
N SER A 79 -6.33 -4.56 -7.95
CA SER A 79 -7.68 -5.14 -7.88
C SER A 79 -7.73 -6.59 -8.36
N GLY A 80 -6.97 -6.91 -9.42
CA GLY A 80 -6.82 -8.28 -9.93
C GLY A 80 -6.09 -9.19 -8.94
N LEU A 81 -5.02 -8.71 -8.29
CA LEU A 81 -4.27 -9.44 -7.28
C LEU A 81 -5.14 -9.76 -6.05
N HIS A 82 -5.94 -8.83 -5.56
CA HIS A 82 -6.85 -9.11 -4.44
C HIS A 82 -7.88 -10.20 -4.79
N ARG A 83 -8.44 -10.15 -6.01
CA ARG A 83 -9.38 -11.18 -6.50
C ARG A 83 -8.71 -12.55 -6.66
N ALA A 84 -7.45 -12.58 -7.08
CA ALA A 84 -6.67 -13.81 -7.19
C ALA A 84 -6.28 -14.36 -5.81
N SER A 85 -5.91 -13.49 -4.87
CA SER A 85 -5.57 -13.87 -3.49
C SER A 85 -6.76 -14.48 -2.74
N GLN A 86 -7.99 -14.05 -3.03
CA GLN A 86 -9.21 -14.71 -2.52
C GLN A 86 -9.38 -16.15 -3.01
N LYS A 87 -8.61 -16.58 -4.01
CA LYS A 87 -8.64 -17.95 -4.57
C LYS A 87 -7.41 -18.79 -4.21
N SER A 88 -6.39 -18.23 -3.56
CA SER A 88 -5.13 -18.95 -3.28
C SER A 88 -4.57 -18.64 -1.89
N ASP A 89 -4.31 -19.67 -1.09
CA ASP A 89 -3.74 -19.63 0.27
C ASP A 89 -2.33 -19.01 0.38
N ALA A 90 -1.73 -18.51 -0.70
CA ALA A 90 -0.30 -18.20 -0.72
C ALA A 90 0.09 -16.81 -0.17
N PHE A 91 -0.86 -15.91 0.15
CA PHE A 91 -0.51 -14.50 0.29
C PHE A 91 -0.70 -13.86 1.68
N SER A 92 0.26 -14.12 2.58
CA SER A 92 0.29 -13.63 3.97
C SER A 92 0.47 -12.11 4.10
N GLY A 93 1.27 -11.48 3.23
CA GLY A 93 1.59 -10.05 3.31
C GLY A 93 0.51 -9.10 2.74
N SER A 94 -0.42 -9.62 1.94
CA SER A 94 -1.54 -8.86 1.35
C SER A 94 -2.60 -8.56 2.40
N LEU A 95 -2.88 -9.50 3.31
CA LEU A 95 -4.02 -9.40 4.23
C LEU A 95 -3.95 -8.18 5.16
N VAL A 96 -2.76 -7.88 5.72
CA VAL A 96 -2.56 -6.69 6.56
C VAL A 96 -2.76 -5.42 5.74
N ASN A 97 -2.24 -5.39 4.51
CA ASN A 97 -2.38 -4.24 3.63
C ASN A 97 -3.85 -4.02 3.23
N ASP A 98 -4.57 -5.10 2.98
CA ASP A 98 -5.99 -5.10 2.61
C ASP A 98 -6.85 -4.57 3.75
N LEU A 99 -6.58 -5.00 4.98
CA LEU A 99 -7.22 -4.49 6.19
C LEU A 99 -6.95 -2.99 6.37
N ILE A 100 -5.69 -2.55 6.23
CA ILE A 100 -5.33 -1.13 6.35
C ILE A 100 -6.02 -0.31 5.27
N MET A 101 -6.05 -0.77 4.03
CA MET A 101 -6.73 -0.09 2.92
C MET A 101 -8.23 0.04 3.16
N ALA A 102 -8.89 -1.05 3.56
CA ALA A 102 -10.31 -1.06 3.84
C ALA A 102 -10.68 -0.11 5.01
N MET A 103 -9.84 -0.08 6.06
CA MET A 103 -10.00 0.88 7.15
C MET A 103 -9.82 2.33 6.70
N LEU A 104 -8.83 2.62 5.84
CA LEU A 104 -8.58 3.97 5.31
C LEU A 104 -9.67 4.46 4.34
N THR A 105 -10.37 3.55 3.67
CA THR A 105 -11.47 3.88 2.76
C THR A 105 -12.86 3.70 3.38
N PHE A 106 -12.95 3.34 4.67
CA PHE A 106 -14.19 2.96 5.33
C PHE A 106 -14.99 1.89 4.55
N ASP A 107 -14.29 0.99 3.85
CA ASP A 107 -14.89 -0.10 3.09
C ASP A 107 -15.15 -1.29 4.03
N ARG A 108 -16.37 -1.35 4.57
CA ARG A 108 -16.79 -2.43 5.47
C ARG A 108 -16.71 -3.81 4.82
N VAL A 109 -17.10 -3.93 3.55
CA VAL A 109 -17.16 -5.23 2.86
C VAL A 109 -15.74 -5.72 2.57
N GLY A 110 -14.85 -4.82 2.15
CA GLY A 110 -13.42 -5.11 1.99
C GLY A 110 -12.79 -5.56 3.32
N PHE A 111 -13.16 -4.90 4.42
CA PHE A 111 -12.66 -5.21 5.75
C PHE A 111 -13.09 -6.60 6.24
N GLU A 112 -14.39 -6.90 6.22
CA GLU A 112 -14.94 -8.20 6.66
C GLU A 112 -14.29 -9.35 5.88
N LYS A 113 -14.15 -9.22 4.55
CA LYS A 113 -13.50 -10.25 3.72
C LYS A 113 -12.03 -10.46 4.08
N ALA A 114 -11.27 -9.38 4.28
CA ALA A 114 -9.85 -9.47 4.62
C ALA A 114 -9.66 -10.06 6.04
N TYR A 115 -10.57 -9.75 6.97
CA TYR A 115 -10.57 -10.31 8.32
C TYR A 115 -10.88 -11.81 8.30
N ASP A 116 -11.96 -12.24 7.64
CA ASP A 116 -12.37 -13.65 7.56
C ASP A 116 -11.25 -14.50 6.94
N SER A 117 -10.63 -14.00 5.87
CA SER A 117 -9.50 -14.66 5.21
C SER A 117 -8.26 -14.79 6.12
N SER A 118 -8.09 -13.85 7.05
CA SER A 118 -6.99 -13.88 8.04
C SER A 118 -7.27 -14.89 9.15
N VAL A 119 -8.50 -14.92 9.66
CA VAL A 119 -8.92 -15.89 10.68
C VAL A 119 -8.84 -17.30 10.13
N GLN A 120 -9.31 -17.56 8.92
CA GLN A 120 -9.30 -18.90 8.32
C GLN A 120 -7.89 -19.46 8.09
N LYS A 121 -6.88 -18.59 7.95
CA LYS A 121 -5.50 -18.97 7.64
C LYS A 121 -4.58 -19.07 8.86
N TYR A 122 -4.86 -18.30 9.93
CA TYR A 122 -3.98 -18.20 11.11
C TYR A 122 -4.68 -18.46 12.45
N GLY A 123 -6.01 -18.50 12.47
CA GLY A 123 -6.81 -18.88 13.64
C GLY A 123 -7.08 -20.38 13.66
#